data_AF-A0A9X9WJH4-F1
#
_entry.id   AF-A0A9X9WJH4-F1
#
_cell.length_a   1.000
_cell.length_b   1.000
_cell.length_c   1.000
_cell.angle_alpha   90.00
_cell.angle_beta   90.00
_cell.angle_gamma   90.00
#
_symmetry.space_group_name_H-M   'P 1'
#
loop_
_entity.id
_entity.type
_entity.pdbx_description
1 polymer ?
#
loop_
_entity_poly.entity_id
_entity_poly.type
_entity_poly.pdbx_seq_one_letter_code
_entity_poly.pdbx_strand_id
1 'polypeptide(L)'
;MIVFPHANQQTMDEDEFLARWLVWFDGPRSFGKAEATDAVPRLHSAVGYQALLDQERGHGLDAFCRRIVRPPYRNTMQATGPFMRANAHVLKPATVMSTTGRNALGARLRAEVCARLGRIRANSALMVAAEAHVASDIDVERAGQIWEAVGTAPISTNDTSRAARPAAPSALRGRKDFVKQLVTTIAEEPFQPRYRGRCIGQPVVGWTNRLTSYFWPRPEVGLEPTAAALHQLEEEGRIVVGLLDDRSDAAQQRTVEWAERILAWGGVPQRAVTADIVRAVIRAALTREPGSAPMNSGWTKVAAFATAPLEDQDRADAIWDSRVSWSLVRRADGIFSAAGISALPDWFWPIGKVPGRGGTRWSQPVQSFWPNGYGRWSAHFAAADLIRAIRDELNGSGVAAHDASGSQVAWSIRAVEMVLFMDGY
;
A
#
# COMPACT_ATOMS: atom_id res chain seq x y z
N MET A 1 17.18 19.42 -11.14
CA MET A 1 16.88 17.96 -11.14
C MET A 1 17.70 17.28 -10.07
N ILE A 2 17.11 16.35 -9.32
CA ILE A 2 17.85 15.46 -8.41
C ILE A 2 18.42 14.29 -9.20
N VAL A 3 19.66 13.90 -8.90
CA VAL A 3 20.39 12.81 -9.55
C VAL A 3 20.75 11.74 -8.52
N PHE A 4 20.53 10.47 -8.83
CA PHE A 4 20.91 9.32 -8.02
C PHE A 4 22.06 8.55 -8.68
N PRO A 5 23.34 8.84 -8.33
CA PRO A 5 24.49 8.26 -9.04
C PRO A 5 24.54 6.73 -8.99
N HIS A 6 24.05 6.13 -7.91
CA HIS A 6 24.05 4.67 -7.70
C HIS A 6 22.77 3.98 -8.18
N ALA A 7 21.85 4.72 -8.80
CA ALA A 7 20.64 4.19 -9.42
C ALA A 7 20.69 4.36 -10.94
N ASN A 8 21.84 4.03 -11.55
CA ASN A 8 22.10 4.25 -12.97
C ASN A 8 21.80 5.69 -13.43
N GLN A 9 22.26 6.67 -12.66
CA GLN A 9 22.00 8.10 -12.91
C GLN A 9 20.51 8.45 -13.03
N GLN A 10 19.62 7.68 -12.39
CA GLN A 10 18.20 8.03 -12.33
C GLN A 10 18.05 9.48 -11.88
N THR A 11 17.20 10.22 -12.60
CA THR A 11 16.86 11.60 -12.25
C THR A 11 15.43 11.69 -11.71
N MET A 12 15.16 12.75 -10.96
CA MET A 12 13.86 13.10 -10.40
C MET A 12 13.70 14.62 -10.43
N ASP A 13 12.48 15.08 -10.66
CA ASP A 13 12.19 16.50 -10.55
C ASP A 13 12.45 17.01 -9.11
N GLU A 14 12.89 18.25 -8.98
CA GLU A 14 13.21 18.81 -7.66
C GLU A 14 11.97 18.99 -6.79
N ASP A 15 10.86 19.47 -7.37
CA ASP A 15 9.63 19.67 -6.61
C ASP A 15 9.06 18.31 -6.20
N GLU A 16 9.17 17.29 -7.05
CA GLU A 16 8.82 15.91 -6.70
C GLU A 16 9.66 15.37 -5.53
N PHE A 17 10.98 15.55 -5.56
CA PHE A 17 11.85 15.16 -4.45
C PHE A 17 11.48 15.86 -3.14
N LEU A 18 11.22 17.17 -3.21
CA LEU A 18 10.87 17.99 -2.06
C LEU A 18 9.46 17.68 -1.52
N ALA A 19 8.50 17.35 -2.37
CA ALA A 19 7.19 16.87 -1.93
C ALA A 19 7.33 15.55 -1.17
N ARG A 20 8.09 14.60 -1.70
CA ARG A 20 8.38 13.32 -1.02
C ARG A 20 9.17 13.53 0.28
N TRP A 21 10.06 14.51 0.33
CA TRP A 21 10.79 14.91 1.54
C TRP A 21 9.81 15.39 2.62
N LEU A 22 8.96 16.36 2.30
CA LEU A 22 7.94 16.89 3.22
C LEU A 22 7.08 15.77 3.81
N VAL A 23 6.61 14.88 2.94
CA VAL A 23 5.78 13.73 3.32
C VAL A 23 6.52 12.76 4.25
N TRP A 24 7.80 12.48 3.97
CA TRP A 24 8.61 11.60 4.80
C TRP A 24 8.88 12.19 6.21
N PHE A 25 9.02 13.52 6.30
CA PHE A 25 9.23 14.23 7.58
C PHE A 25 7.97 14.43 8.43
N ASP A 26 6.77 14.42 7.87
CA ASP A 26 5.56 14.45 8.72
C ASP A 26 5.15 13.05 9.24
N GLY A 27 5.89 12.01 8.85
CA GLY A 27 5.68 10.65 9.35
C GLY A 27 6.15 10.45 10.80
N PRO A 28 5.67 9.39 11.49
CA PRO A 28 6.01 9.10 12.90
C PRO A 28 7.51 8.80 13.13
N ARG A 29 8.29 8.62 12.06
CA ARG A 29 9.75 8.38 12.10
C ARG A 29 10.60 9.62 11.95
N SER A 30 10.01 10.81 11.87
CA SER A 30 10.75 12.06 11.79
C SER A 30 11.29 12.53 13.14
N PHE A 31 10.93 11.86 14.24
CA PHE A 31 11.40 12.15 15.60
C PHE A 31 11.23 13.63 16.00
N GLY A 32 10.18 14.30 15.51
CA GLY A 32 9.89 15.70 15.83
C GLY A 32 10.85 16.71 15.17
N LYS A 33 11.58 16.30 14.13
CA LYS A 33 12.47 17.20 13.38
C LYS A 33 11.70 18.12 12.44
N ALA A 34 12.11 19.38 12.40
CA ALA A 34 11.60 20.38 11.46
C ALA A 34 12.18 20.15 10.06
N GLU A 35 11.30 19.85 9.10
CA GLU A 35 11.60 19.49 7.72
C GLU A 35 12.44 20.51 6.94
N ALA A 36 12.35 21.79 7.34
CA ALA A 36 13.02 22.90 6.68
C ALA A 36 14.39 23.24 7.28
N THR A 37 14.59 23.00 8.57
CA THR A 37 15.77 23.52 9.31
C THR A 37 16.69 22.43 9.82
N ASP A 38 16.13 21.26 10.11
CA ASP A 38 16.87 20.21 10.80
C ASP A 38 17.71 19.39 9.85
N ALA A 39 18.87 18.97 10.35
CA ALA A 39 19.74 18.06 9.65
C ALA A 39 19.33 16.60 9.93
N VAL A 40 19.28 15.82 8.86
CA VAL A 40 19.08 14.36 8.90
C VAL A 40 20.41 13.64 8.74
N PRO A 41 20.66 12.59 9.55
CA PRO A 41 21.88 11.83 9.39
C PRO A 41 21.82 11.08 8.05
N ARG A 42 22.95 10.97 7.35
CA ARG A 42 22.98 10.32 6.03
C ARG A 42 22.73 8.83 6.14
N LEU A 43 23.38 8.19 7.11
CA LEU A 43 23.23 6.77 7.44
C LEU A 43 23.27 5.82 6.22
N HIS A 44 24.11 6.09 5.21
CA HIS A 44 24.32 5.12 4.13
C HIS A 44 25.07 3.88 4.61
N SER A 45 24.74 2.71 4.05
CA SER A 45 25.30 1.42 4.45
C SER A 45 25.31 0.43 3.29
N ALA A 46 26.30 -0.46 3.20
CA ALA A 46 26.39 -1.47 2.14
C ALA A 46 25.48 -2.70 2.37
N VAL A 47 24.38 -2.52 3.09
CA VAL A 47 23.37 -3.57 3.36
C VAL A 47 22.12 -3.35 2.51
N GLY A 48 21.33 -4.41 2.34
CA GLY A 48 20.01 -4.33 1.70
C GLY A 48 19.05 -3.42 2.46
N TYR A 49 17.98 -2.96 1.81
CA TYR A 49 17.09 -1.97 2.39
C TYR A 49 16.35 -2.48 3.62
N GLN A 50 15.89 -3.74 3.62
CA GLN A 50 15.26 -4.36 4.79
C GLN A 50 16.21 -4.36 6.00
N ALA A 51 17.44 -4.85 5.82
CA ALA A 51 18.45 -4.87 6.87
C ALA A 51 18.78 -3.46 7.41
N LEU A 52 18.72 -2.42 6.56
CA LEU A 52 18.87 -1.04 7.00
C LEU A 52 17.72 -0.60 7.93
N LEU A 53 16.49 -1.02 7.63
CA LEU A 53 15.32 -0.74 8.48
C LEU A 53 15.37 -1.52 9.80
N ASP A 54 15.80 -2.78 9.75
CA ASP A 54 15.94 -3.64 10.94
C ASP A 54 17.00 -3.10 11.91
N GLN A 55 17.99 -2.35 11.40
CA GLN A 55 18.98 -1.62 12.20
C GLN A 55 18.48 -0.27 12.74
N GLU A 56 17.17 0.01 12.66
CA GLU A 56 16.54 1.27 13.06
C GLU A 56 17.03 2.52 12.32
N ARG A 57 17.70 2.36 11.17
CA ARG A 57 18.26 3.47 10.37
C ARG A 57 17.26 4.03 9.36
N GLY A 58 15.98 3.68 9.47
CA GLY A 58 14.91 4.10 8.57
C GLY A 58 14.60 5.61 8.56
N HIS A 59 15.21 6.37 9.46
CA HIS A 59 15.10 7.82 9.61
C HIS A 59 16.25 8.60 8.96
N GLY A 60 17.22 7.91 8.34
CA GLY A 60 18.33 8.55 7.65
C GLY A 60 18.02 8.90 6.21
N LEU A 61 18.80 9.82 5.64
CA LEU A 61 18.68 10.23 4.23
C LEU A 61 18.78 9.02 3.27
N ASP A 62 19.64 8.05 3.56
CA ASP A 62 19.78 6.86 2.73
C ASP A 62 18.49 6.05 2.64
N ALA A 63 17.77 5.93 3.76
CA ALA A 63 16.50 5.22 3.79
C ALA A 63 15.41 5.92 2.97
N PHE A 64 15.41 7.26 2.99
CA PHE A 64 14.56 8.10 2.16
C PHE A 64 14.91 7.95 0.67
N CYS A 65 16.18 8.12 0.31
CA CYS A 65 16.63 8.01 -1.08
C CYS A 65 16.36 6.61 -1.67
N ARG A 66 16.65 5.54 -0.94
CA ARG A 66 16.32 4.16 -1.35
C ARG A 66 14.83 3.94 -1.53
N ARG A 67 14.00 4.65 -0.78
CA ARG A 67 12.54 4.54 -0.94
C ARG A 67 12.07 5.12 -2.26
N ILE A 68 12.65 6.25 -2.69
CA ILE A 68 12.15 7.03 -3.83
C ILE A 68 12.80 6.65 -5.17
N VAL A 69 13.91 5.89 -5.16
CA VAL A 69 14.46 5.28 -6.38
C VAL A 69 13.64 4.07 -6.84
N ARG A 70 13.79 3.72 -8.12
CA ARG A 70 13.11 2.56 -8.71
C ARG A 70 13.51 1.25 -8.03
N PRO A 71 12.62 0.23 -8.01
CA PRO A 71 12.82 -1.03 -7.29
C PRO A 71 14.20 -1.71 -7.40
N PRO A 72 14.86 -1.83 -8.57
CA PRO A 72 16.15 -2.53 -8.66
C PRO A 72 17.29 -1.85 -7.87
N TYR A 73 17.16 -0.56 -7.54
CA TYR A 73 18.23 0.21 -6.90
C TYR A 73 18.03 0.40 -5.39
N ARG A 74 16.95 -0.15 -4.83
CA ARG A 74 16.59 0.06 -3.41
C ARG A 74 17.56 -0.64 -2.47
N ASN A 75 18.18 -1.74 -2.90
CA ASN A 75 19.21 -2.45 -2.14
C ASN A 75 20.61 -1.85 -2.26
N THR A 76 20.76 -0.75 -3.00
CA THR A 76 22.02 -0.01 -3.16
C THR A 76 22.01 1.26 -2.32
N MET A 77 23.15 1.61 -1.72
CA MET A 77 23.30 2.89 -1.01
C MET A 77 23.11 4.07 -1.96
N GLN A 78 22.31 5.05 -1.55
CA GLN A 78 21.96 6.21 -2.36
C GLN A 78 22.52 7.52 -1.76
N ALA A 79 22.51 7.70 -0.45
CA ALA A 79 22.93 8.95 0.20
C ALA A 79 24.46 9.03 0.43
N THR A 80 25.25 8.77 -0.62
CA THR A 80 26.72 8.76 -0.61
C THR A 80 27.34 10.15 -0.88
N GLY A 81 28.67 10.25 -0.82
CA GLY A 81 29.39 11.49 -1.17
C GLY A 81 29.10 11.97 -2.60
N PRO A 82 29.13 11.08 -3.62
CA PRO A 82 28.67 11.39 -4.97
C PRO A 82 27.26 12.00 -5.02
N PHE A 83 26.29 11.42 -4.30
CA PHE A 83 24.93 11.97 -4.25
C PHE A 83 24.90 13.39 -3.67
N MET A 84 25.64 13.65 -2.59
CA MET A 84 25.71 14.99 -2.00
C MET A 84 26.34 16.02 -2.95
N ARG A 85 27.32 15.62 -3.75
CA ARG A 85 27.94 16.51 -4.75
C ARG A 85 27.00 16.78 -5.93
N ALA A 86 26.38 15.75 -6.48
CA ALA A 86 25.46 15.87 -7.61
C ALA A 86 24.23 16.75 -7.25
N ASN A 87 23.78 16.67 -6.00
CA ASN A 87 22.60 17.39 -5.51
C ASN A 87 22.96 18.58 -4.60
N ALA A 88 24.17 19.13 -4.74
CA ALA A 88 24.65 20.23 -3.93
C ALA A 88 23.85 21.53 -4.11
N HIS A 89 22.99 21.62 -5.12
CA HIS A 89 22.06 22.71 -5.36
C HIS A 89 20.80 22.63 -4.47
N VAL A 90 20.43 21.43 -4.00
CA VAL A 90 19.28 21.22 -3.09
C VAL A 90 19.73 21.00 -1.65
N LEU A 91 20.78 20.19 -1.47
CA LEU A 91 21.25 19.74 -0.16
C LEU A 91 22.59 20.36 0.19
N LYS A 92 22.79 20.66 1.47
CA LYS A 92 24.11 21.00 2.02
C LYS A 92 24.53 19.98 3.08
N PRO A 93 25.84 19.64 3.16
CA PRO A 93 26.36 18.84 4.26
C PRO A 93 26.07 19.49 5.62
N ALA A 94 25.83 18.65 6.62
CA ALA A 94 25.64 19.07 8.00
C ALA A 94 26.24 18.03 8.95
N THR A 95 26.48 18.42 10.20
CA THR A 95 26.81 17.50 11.29
C THR A 95 25.55 17.26 12.10
N VAL A 96 25.28 15.99 12.42
CA VAL A 96 24.12 15.58 13.23
C VAL A 96 24.65 14.75 14.38
N MET A 97 24.12 14.97 15.57
CA MET A 97 24.41 14.09 16.70
C MET A 97 23.62 12.79 16.54
N SER A 98 24.31 11.65 16.58
CA SER A 98 23.66 10.33 16.57
C SER A 98 22.93 10.08 17.88
N THR A 99 22.07 9.07 17.91
CA THR A 99 21.45 8.54 19.13
C THR A 99 22.46 8.08 20.18
N THR A 100 23.70 7.77 19.77
CA THR A 100 24.81 7.38 20.64
C THR A 100 25.69 8.57 21.06
N GLY A 101 25.25 9.82 20.84
CA GLY A 101 26.00 11.04 21.18
C GLY A 101 27.23 11.32 20.30
N ARG A 102 27.40 10.62 19.17
CA ARG A 102 28.55 10.81 18.27
C ARG A 102 28.19 11.72 17.11
N ASN A 103 29.14 12.53 16.65
CA ASN A 103 28.97 13.30 15.42
C ASN A 103 28.86 12.36 14.21
N ALA A 104 27.79 12.51 13.45
CA ALA A 104 27.52 11.78 12.22
C ALA A 104 27.40 12.75 11.04
N LEU A 105 27.80 12.29 9.86
CA LEU A 105 27.58 13.02 8.62
C LEU A 105 26.07 13.07 8.33
N GLY A 106 25.58 14.28 8.09
CA GLY A 106 24.20 14.56 7.74
C GLY A 106 24.04 15.45 6.52
N ALA A 107 22.79 15.75 6.23
CA ALA A 107 22.37 16.67 5.19
C ALA A 107 21.18 17.47 5.68
N ARG A 108 21.03 18.68 5.15
CA ARG A 108 19.81 19.50 5.28
C ARG A 108 19.53 20.22 3.97
N LEU A 109 18.30 20.66 3.80
CA LEU A 109 17.94 21.55 2.71
C LEU A 109 18.73 22.86 2.80
N ARG A 110 18.98 23.47 1.64
CA ARG A 110 19.51 24.83 1.60
C ARG A 110 18.42 25.86 1.88
N ALA A 111 18.82 27.04 2.36
CA ALA A 111 17.88 28.08 2.75
C ALA A 111 17.03 28.55 1.55
N GLU A 112 17.63 28.66 0.35
CA GLU A 112 16.94 29.08 -0.87
C GLU A 112 15.89 28.04 -1.30
N VAL A 113 16.15 26.77 -1.01
CA VAL A 113 15.22 25.66 -1.27
C VAL A 113 14.08 25.65 -0.27
N CYS A 114 14.36 25.94 1.01
CA CYS A 114 13.33 26.00 2.05
C CYS A 114 12.23 27.03 1.72
N ALA A 115 12.58 28.14 1.07
CA ALA A 115 11.62 29.14 0.61
C ALA A 115 10.60 28.58 -0.41
N ARG A 116 10.92 27.48 -1.11
CA ARG A 116 10.01 26.83 -2.07
C ARG A 116 8.99 25.91 -1.40
N LEU A 117 9.25 25.42 -0.19
CA LEU A 117 8.44 24.38 0.45
C LEU A 117 6.96 24.78 0.61
N GLY A 118 6.68 26.06 0.88
CA GLY A 118 5.31 26.57 0.97
C GLY A 118 4.52 26.40 -0.35
N ARG A 119 5.16 26.68 -1.49
CA ARG A 119 4.55 26.48 -2.81
C ARG A 119 4.32 25.00 -3.13
N ILE A 120 5.26 24.15 -2.74
CA ILE A 120 5.15 22.69 -2.92
C ILE A 120 3.99 22.13 -2.11
N ARG A 121 3.83 22.55 -0.84
CA ARG A 121 2.67 22.18 -0.02
C ARG A 121 1.34 22.62 -0.61
N ALA A 122 1.30 23.79 -1.22
CA ALA A 122 0.11 24.32 -1.88
C ALA A 122 -0.24 23.55 -3.18
N ASN A 123 0.71 22.83 -3.79
CA ASN A 123 0.45 22.01 -4.96
C ASN A 123 -0.20 20.68 -4.56
N SER A 124 -1.52 20.66 -4.53
CA SER A 124 -2.33 19.52 -4.11
C SER A 124 -2.02 18.23 -4.89
N ALA A 125 -1.91 18.31 -6.23
CA ALA A 125 -1.66 17.15 -7.08
C ALA A 125 -0.29 16.52 -6.79
N LEU A 126 0.74 17.34 -6.66
CA LEU A 126 2.09 16.89 -6.35
C LEU A 126 2.17 16.26 -4.97
N MET A 127 1.51 16.86 -3.96
CA MET A 127 1.45 16.30 -2.62
C MET A 127 0.71 14.96 -2.60
N VAL A 128 -0.45 14.85 -3.27
CA VAL A 128 -1.19 13.57 -3.38
C VAL A 128 -0.31 12.47 -3.99
N ALA A 129 0.42 12.76 -5.06
CA ALA A 129 1.34 11.79 -5.67
C ALA A 129 2.48 11.38 -4.71
N ALA A 130 3.06 12.34 -3.99
CA ALA A 130 4.09 12.08 -3.00
C ALA A 130 3.57 11.23 -1.82
N GLU A 131 2.35 11.50 -1.34
CA GLU A 131 1.68 10.73 -0.29
C GLU A 131 1.47 9.28 -0.70
N ALA A 132 0.87 9.06 -1.88
CA ALA A 132 0.64 7.71 -2.39
C ALA A 132 1.94 6.92 -2.46
N HIS A 133 3.03 7.54 -2.94
CA HIS A 133 4.34 6.91 -3.05
C HIS A 133 5.00 6.63 -1.67
N VAL A 134 4.81 7.49 -0.67
CA VAL A 134 5.37 7.25 0.68
C VAL A 134 4.49 6.33 1.53
N ALA A 135 3.22 6.17 1.18
CA ALA A 135 2.32 5.23 1.83
C ALA A 135 2.33 3.83 1.19
N SER A 136 2.77 3.70 -0.06
CA SER A 136 2.78 2.42 -0.78
C SER A 136 3.73 1.37 -0.21
N ASP A 137 3.42 0.11 -0.55
CA ASP A 137 4.32 -1.02 -0.36
C ASP A 137 5.61 -0.81 -1.18
N ILE A 138 6.74 -1.20 -0.60
CA ILE A 138 8.06 -1.09 -1.24
C ILE A 138 8.54 -2.49 -1.59
N ASP A 139 8.64 -2.78 -2.88
CA ASP A 139 9.26 -4.00 -3.37
C ASP A 139 10.79 -3.87 -3.39
N VAL A 140 11.51 -4.86 -2.89
CA VAL A 140 12.97 -4.99 -3.07
C VAL A 140 13.30 -6.26 -3.82
N GLU A 141 14.33 -6.18 -4.66
CA GLU A 141 14.81 -7.32 -5.43
C GLU A 141 15.74 -8.19 -4.58
N ARG A 142 15.40 -9.47 -4.43
CA ARG A 142 16.20 -10.51 -3.81
C ARG A 142 16.61 -11.52 -4.88
N ALA A 143 17.91 -11.86 -4.92
CA ALA A 143 18.46 -12.83 -5.87
C ALA A 143 18.12 -12.57 -7.35
N GLY A 144 18.05 -11.29 -7.76
CA GLY A 144 17.96 -10.90 -9.18
C GLY A 144 16.59 -11.04 -9.87
N GLN A 145 15.60 -11.65 -9.20
CA GLN A 145 14.25 -11.87 -9.77
C GLN A 145 13.12 -11.94 -8.73
N ILE A 146 13.41 -12.29 -7.48
CA ILE A 146 12.40 -12.48 -6.45
C ILE A 146 12.12 -11.13 -5.80
N TRP A 147 10.91 -10.62 -5.95
CA TRP A 147 10.49 -9.43 -5.23
C TRP A 147 10.03 -9.81 -3.83
N GLU A 148 10.46 -9.07 -2.83
CA GLU A 148 9.92 -9.12 -1.48
C GLU A 148 9.39 -7.74 -1.11
N ALA A 149 8.19 -7.69 -0.55
CA ALA A 149 7.69 -6.47 0.05
C ALA A 149 8.43 -6.20 1.37
N VAL A 150 8.98 -5.00 1.49
CA VAL A 150 9.72 -4.54 2.67
C VAL A 150 8.74 -4.36 3.82
N GLY A 151 8.95 -5.12 4.88
CA GLY A 151 8.23 -4.99 6.14
C GLY A 151 8.93 -4.03 7.09
N THR A 152 8.19 -3.48 8.04
CA THR A 152 8.81 -2.92 9.24
C THR A 152 8.10 -3.51 10.44
N ALA A 153 8.83 -3.72 11.54
CA ALA A 153 8.20 -4.14 12.79
C ALA A 153 7.04 -3.20 13.16
N PRO A 154 5.94 -3.71 13.74
CA PRO A 154 4.86 -2.88 14.26
C PRO A 154 5.43 -1.85 15.25
N ILE A 155 4.83 -0.66 15.30
CA ILE A 155 5.14 0.28 16.39
C ILE A 155 4.51 -0.32 17.64
N SER A 156 5.33 -0.87 18.54
CA SER A 156 4.86 -1.37 19.82
C SER A 156 4.38 -0.21 20.65
N THR A 157 3.08 -0.13 20.91
CA THR A 157 2.55 0.75 21.93
C THR A 157 1.88 -0.03 23.02
N ASN A 158 2.07 0.45 24.25
CA ASN A 158 1.30 0.05 25.43
C ASN A 158 -0.16 0.54 25.31
N ASP A 159 -0.78 0.39 24.14
CA ASP A 159 -2.21 0.61 23.99
C ASP A 159 -2.89 -0.57 24.70
N THR A 160 -3.22 -0.32 25.96
CA THR A 160 -3.86 -1.24 26.88
C THR A 160 -5.33 -1.48 26.55
N SER A 161 -5.84 -0.95 25.44
CA SER A 161 -7.13 -1.33 24.88
C SER A 161 -7.05 -2.73 24.25
N ARG A 162 -6.90 -3.73 25.12
CA ARG A 162 -7.28 -5.11 24.84
C ARG A 162 -8.79 -5.07 24.62
N ALA A 163 -9.22 -4.75 23.40
CA ALA A 163 -10.59 -4.94 22.98
C ALA A 163 -10.94 -6.39 23.37
N ALA A 164 -12.00 -6.54 24.17
CA ALA A 164 -12.41 -7.84 24.65
C ALA A 164 -12.51 -8.78 23.45
N ARG A 165 -11.85 -9.94 23.54
CA ARG A 165 -11.99 -11.00 22.54
C ARG A 165 -13.49 -11.23 22.37
N PRO A 166 -14.06 -11.10 21.15
CA PRO A 166 -15.46 -11.43 20.96
C PRO A 166 -15.71 -12.84 21.49
N ALA A 167 -16.90 -13.04 22.08
CA ALA A 167 -17.29 -14.31 22.66
C ALA A 167 -17.05 -15.44 21.64
N ALA A 168 -16.53 -16.57 22.11
CA ALA A 168 -16.17 -17.69 21.24
C ALA A 168 -17.36 -18.05 20.34
N PRO A 169 -17.21 -18.00 19.00
CA PRO A 169 -18.29 -18.40 18.12
C PRO A 169 -18.65 -19.86 18.36
N SER A 170 -19.91 -20.18 18.08
CA SER A 170 -20.32 -21.56 17.83
C SER A 170 -19.36 -22.22 16.83
N ALA A 171 -19.05 -23.51 17.01
CA ALA A 171 -18.05 -24.23 16.23
C ALA A 171 -18.17 -23.92 14.73
N LEU A 172 -17.13 -23.31 14.14
CA LEU A 172 -17.08 -22.99 12.71
C LEU A 172 -17.25 -24.29 11.90
N ARG A 173 -18.36 -24.44 11.15
CA ARG A 173 -18.64 -25.68 10.39
C ARG A 173 -18.17 -25.62 8.94
N GLY A 174 -17.54 -24.53 8.52
CA GLY A 174 -16.96 -24.38 7.19
C GLY A 174 -16.76 -22.93 6.76
N ARG A 175 -16.46 -22.74 5.47
CA ARG A 175 -16.18 -21.42 4.86
C ARG A 175 -17.33 -20.42 5.02
N LYS A 176 -18.57 -20.86 4.88
CA LYS A 176 -19.75 -19.98 4.99
C LYS A 176 -19.88 -19.39 6.40
N ASP A 177 -19.79 -20.23 7.42
CA ASP A 177 -19.85 -19.80 8.83
C ASP A 177 -18.69 -18.85 9.16
N PHE A 178 -17.49 -19.13 8.62
CA PHE A 178 -16.35 -18.25 8.75
C PHE A 178 -16.61 -16.86 8.14
N VAL A 179 -17.13 -16.80 6.91
CA VAL A 179 -17.41 -15.53 6.22
C VAL A 179 -18.43 -14.71 7.01
N LYS A 180 -19.51 -15.36 7.47
CA LYS A 180 -20.52 -14.71 8.33
C LYS A 180 -19.89 -14.17 9.62
N GLN A 181 -19.09 -14.99 10.30
CA GLN A 181 -18.40 -14.57 11.52
C GLN A 181 -17.43 -13.40 11.26
N LEU A 182 -16.71 -13.41 10.14
CA LEU A 182 -15.81 -12.35 9.75
C LEU A 182 -16.55 -11.03 9.49
N VAL A 183 -17.68 -11.09 8.77
CA VAL A 183 -18.57 -9.93 8.54
C VAL A 183 -19.07 -9.36 9.86
N THR A 184 -19.58 -10.21 10.76
CA THR A 184 -20.05 -9.80 12.09
C THR A 184 -18.93 -9.18 12.91
N THR A 185 -17.75 -9.82 12.97
CA THR A 185 -16.60 -9.29 13.71
C THR A 185 -16.16 -7.92 13.20
N ILE A 186 -16.12 -7.70 11.89
CA ILE A 186 -15.79 -6.38 11.32
C ILE A 186 -16.88 -5.35 11.65
N ALA A 187 -18.14 -5.76 11.66
CA ALA A 187 -19.25 -4.87 11.99
C ALA A 187 -19.19 -4.38 13.45
N GLU A 188 -18.85 -5.26 14.39
CA GLU A 188 -18.88 -5.01 15.82
C GLU A 188 -17.61 -4.36 16.39
N GLU A 189 -16.44 -4.66 15.81
CA GLU A 189 -15.17 -4.07 16.25
C GLU A 189 -15.21 -2.54 16.03
N PRO A 190 -14.84 -1.70 17.00
CA PRO A 190 -14.60 -0.28 16.74
C PRO A 190 -13.37 -0.09 15.84
N PHE A 191 -13.46 0.83 14.89
CA PHE A 191 -12.36 1.22 14.01
C PHE A 191 -12.02 2.68 14.19
N GLN A 192 -10.74 2.95 14.43
CA GLN A 192 -10.21 4.30 14.47
C GLN A 192 -9.48 4.57 13.14
N PRO A 193 -10.03 5.44 12.26
CA PRO A 193 -9.28 5.90 11.09
C PRO A 193 -7.97 6.55 11.55
N ARG A 194 -6.88 6.21 10.85
CA ARG A 194 -5.53 6.70 11.19
C ARG A 194 -4.80 7.16 9.95
N TYR A 195 -4.08 8.27 10.09
CA TYR A 195 -3.20 8.82 9.08
C TYR A 195 -1.84 9.10 9.70
N ARG A 196 -0.78 8.50 9.14
CA ARG A 196 0.59 8.64 9.66
C ARG A 196 0.73 8.33 11.16
N GLY A 197 -0.04 7.36 11.64
CA GLY A 197 -0.05 6.96 13.05
C GLY A 197 -0.87 7.87 13.97
N ARG A 198 -1.44 8.98 13.47
CA ARG A 198 -2.35 9.86 14.22
C ARG A 198 -3.80 9.44 13.97
N CYS A 199 -4.63 9.48 15.01
CA CYS A 199 -6.07 9.26 14.90
C CYS A 199 -6.74 10.39 14.11
N ILE A 200 -7.66 10.04 13.23
CA ILE A 200 -8.50 10.96 12.46
C ILE A 200 -9.95 10.75 12.86
N GLY A 201 -10.61 11.82 13.32
CA GLY A 201 -12.00 11.76 13.77
C GLY A 201 -12.22 10.82 14.97
N GLN A 202 -13.48 10.47 15.20
CA GLN A 202 -13.89 9.53 16.24
C GLN A 202 -13.85 8.08 15.73
N PRO A 203 -13.74 7.07 16.61
CA PRO A 203 -13.95 5.68 16.23
C PRO A 203 -15.33 5.46 15.60
N VAL A 204 -15.39 4.58 14.60
CA VAL A 204 -16.62 4.18 13.89
C VAL A 204 -16.89 2.68 14.06
N VAL A 205 -18.17 2.31 13.98
CA VAL A 205 -18.65 0.93 14.08
C VAL A 205 -19.56 0.64 12.89
N GLY A 206 -19.56 -0.60 12.39
CA GLY A 206 -20.34 -1.02 11.24
C GLY A 206 -19.67 -0.77 9.89
N TRP A 207 -19.99 -1.60 8.91
CA TRP A 207 -19.41 -1.59 7.57
C TRP A 207 -19.64 -0.26 6.83
N THR A 208 -20.85 0.28 6.87
CA THR A 208 -21.21 1.53 6.18
C THR A 208 -20.37 2.71 6.68
N ASN A 209 -20.24 2.86 8.00
CA ASN A 209 -19.46 3.96 8.58
C ASN A 209 -17.96 3.81 8.32
N ARG A 210 -17.45 2.57 8.26
CA ARG A 210 -16.06 2.31 7.84
C ARG A 210 -15.83 2.72 6.39
N LEU A 211 -16.77 2.42 5.49
CA LEU A 211 -16.68 2.81 4.09
C LEU A 211 -16.73 4.33 3.92
N THR A 212 -17.64 5.02 4.58
CA THR A 212 -17.74 6.49 4.49
C THR A 212 -16.57 7.22 5.15
N SER A 213 -15.84 6.55 6.04
CA SER A 213 -14.57 7.05 6.62
C SER A 213 -13.35 6.79 5.74
N TYR A 214 -13.52 6.20 4.56
CA TYR A 214 -12.43 5.92 3.63
C TYR A 214 -11.75 7.21 3.16
N PHE A 215 -10.42 7.18 3.10
CA PHE A 215 -9.64 8.19 2.43
C PHE A 215 -8.37 7.58 1.81
N TRP A 216 -7.95 8.11 0.68
CA TRP A 216 -6.66 7.77 0.09
C TRP A 216 -6.19 8.87 -0.88
N PRO A 217 -4.92 9.30 -0.83
CA PRO A 217 -3.86 8.86 0.09
C PRO A 217 -3.82 9.65 1.41
N ARG A 218 -4.64 10.68 1.56
CA ARG A 218 -4.69 11.57 2.73
C ARG A 218 -6.14 11.89 3.13
N PRO A 219 -6.42 12.31 4.37
CA PRO A 219 -7.79 12.48 4.88
C PRO A 219 -8.67 13.44 4.07
N GLU A 220 -8.08 14.43 3.41
CA GLU A 220 -8.80 15.40 2.58
C GLU A 220 -9.31 14.78 1.26
N VAL A 221 -8.78 13.62 0.86
CA VAL A 221 -9.21 12.87 -0.32
C VAL A 221 -10.04 11.68 0.16
N GLY A 222 -11.29 11.97 0.51
CA GLY A 222 -12.25 10.99 1.04
C GLY A 222 -12.82 10.03 -0.02
N LEU A 223 -13.90 9.34 0.34
CA LEU A 223 -14.57 8.36 -0.50
C LEU A 223 -15.03 8.93 -1.85
N GLU A 224 -15.73 10.06 -1.86
CA GLU A 224 -16.27 10.68 -3.08
C GLU A 224 -15.21 11.00 -4.15
N PRO A 225 -14.20 11.85 -3.87
CA PRO A 225 -13.19 12.17 -4.87
C PRO A 225 -12.39 10.92 -5.28
N THR A 226 -12.23 9.94 -4.39
CA THR A 226 -11.59 8.68 -4.75
C THR A 226 -12.46 7.87 -5.72
N ALA A 227 -13.74 7.67 -5.40
CA ALA A 227 -14.66 6.92 -6.24
C ALA A 227 -14.77 7.53 -7.65
N ALA A 228 -14.86 8.86 -7.76
CA ALA A 228 -14.87 9.55 -9.04
C ALA A 228 -13.60 9.31 -9.87
N ALA A 229 -12.42 9.36 -9.23
CA ALA A 229 -11.15 9.08 -9.89
C ALA A 229 -11.04 7.62 -10.33
N LEU A 230 -11.52 6.68 -9.52
CA LEU A 230 -11.48 5.25 -9.83
C LEU A 230 -12.45 4.87 -10.94
N HIS A 231 -13.65 5.44 -10.96
CA HIS A 231 -14.63 5.18 -12.00
C HIS A 231 -14.07 5.48 -13.39
N GLN A 232 -13.31 6.56 -13.55
CA GLN A 232 -12.62 6.87 -14.82
C GLN A 232 -11.59 5.80 -15.24
N LEU A 233 -10.88 5.20 -14.27
CA LEU A 233 -9.92 4.12 -14.54
C LEU A 233 -10.62 2.81 -14.88
N GLU A 234 -11.77 2.54 -14.27
CA GLU A 234 -12.60 1.35 -14.53
C GLU A 234 -13.25 1.42 -15.92
N GLU A 235 -13.81 2.58 -16.30
CA GLU A 235 -14.37 2.83 -17.63
C GLU A 235 -13.32 2.65 -18.74
N GLU A 236 -12.13 3.23 -18.53
CA GLU A 236 -11.00 3.06 -19.45
C GLU A 236 -10.51 1.60 -19.50
N GLY A 237 -10.58 0.89 -18.36
CA GLY A 237 -10.24 -0.53 -18.27
C GLY A 237 -11.11 -1.39 -19.20
N ARG A 238 -12.40 -1.08 -19.31
CA ARG A 238 -13.30 -1.77 -20.26
C ARG A 238 -12.82 -1.64 -21.71
N ILE A 239 -12.36 -0.44 -22.08
CA ILE A 239 -11.83 -0.17 -23.43
C ILE A 239 -10.53 -0.93 -23.64
N VAL A 240 -9.59 -0.85 -22.69
CA VAL A 240 -8.28 -1.53 -22.79
C VAL A 240 -8.44 -3.05 -22.86
N VAL A 241 -9.38 -3.64 -22.12
CA VAL A 241 -9.70 -5.08 -22.21
C VAL A 241 -10.19 -5.45 -23.62
N GLY A 242 -11.01 -4.60 -24.25
CA GLY A 242 -11.44 -4.79 -25.64
C GLY A 242 -10.30 -4.73 -26.68
N LEU A 243 -9.16 -4.13 -26.32
CA LEU A 243 -7.97 -3.99 -27.17
C LEU A 243 -6.91 -5.08 -26.92
N LEU A 244 -7.22 -6.12 -26.15
CA LEU A 244 -6.25 -7.15 -25.72
C LEU A 244 -5.47 -7.80 -26.87
N ASP A 245 -6.12 -7.99 -28.02
CA ASP A 245 -5.54 -8.62 -29.19
C ASP A 245 -5.12 -7.63 -30.28
N ASP A 246 -5.47 -6.34 -30.12
CA ASP A 246 -4.96 -5.27 -30.97
C ASP A 246 -3.47 -5.04 -30.66
N ARG A 247 -2.65 -4.99 -31.72
CA ARG A 247 -1.21 -4.75 -31.67
C ARG A 247 -0.81 -3.42 -32.30
N SER A 248 -1.76 -2.59 -32.71
CA SER A 248 -1.49 -1.23 -33.17
C SER A 248 -0.74 -0.41 -32.11
N ASP A 249 0.09 0.52 -32.56
CA ASP A 249 0.85 1.40 -31.65
C ASP A 249 -0.08 2.22 -30.74
N ALA A 250 -1.23 2.64 -31.25
CA ALA A 250 -2.24 3.36 -30.48
C ALA A 250 -2.81 2.49 -29.34
N ALA A 251 -3.15 1.23 -29.60
CA ALA A 251 -3.62 0.31 -28.57
C ALA A 251 -2.53 -0.02 -27.54
N GLN A 252 -1.29 -0.19 -27.98
CA GLN A 252 -0.14 -0.41 -27.11
C GLN A 252 0.08 0.78 -26.17
N GLN A 253 0.12 1.99 -26.72
CA GLN A 253 0.33 3.22 -25.95
C GLN A 253 -0.80 3.41 -24.92
N ARG A 254 -2.05 3.29 -25.35
CA ARG A 254 -3.21 3.43 -24.47
C ARG A 254 -3.22 2.41 -23.32
N THR A 255 -2.83 1.16 -23.62
CA THR A 255 -2.73 0.09 -22.61
C THR A 255 -1.66 0.42 -21.55
N VAL A 256 -0.51 0.93 -21.97
CA VAL A 256 0.58 1.34 -21.06
C VAL A 256 0.16 2.54 -20.21
N GLU A 257 -0.36 3.60 -20.83
CA GLU A 257 -0.79 4.82 -20.14
C GLU A 257 -1.87 4.54 -19.08
N TRP A 258 -2.82 3.67 -19.39
CA TRP A 258 -3.84 3.24 -18.44
C TRP A 258 -3.23 2.53 -17.23
N ALA A 259 -2.33 1.57 -17.45
CA ALA A 259 -1.64 0.87 -16.36
C ALA A 259 -0.77 1.84 -15.54
N GLU A 260 -0.04 2.75 -16.17
CA GLU A 260 0.78 3.75 -15.48
C GLU A 260 -0.06 4.67 -14.59
N ARG A 261 -1.25 5.09 -15.03
CA ARG A 261 -2.18 5.88 -14.20
C ARG A 261 -2.65 5.13 -12.96
N ILE A 262 -2.95 3.83 -13.08
CA ILE A 262 -3.32 2.98 -11.95
C ILE A 262 -2.15 2.85 -10.95
N LEU A 263 -0.95 2.58 -11.48
CA LEU A 263 0.25 2.43 -10.66
C LEU A 263 0.64 3.74 -9.97
N ALA A 264 0.44 4.88 -10.64
CA ALA A 264 0.64 6.21 -10.07
C ALA A 264 -0.38 6.51 -8.96
N TRP A 265 -1.67 6.25 -9.17
CA TRP A 265 -2.71 6.39 -8.14
C TRP A 265 -2.41 5.53 -6.90
N GLY A 266 -1.97 4.30 -7.11
CA GLY A 266 -1.57 3.39 -6.03
C GLY A 266 -0.21 3.69 -5.40
N GLY A 267 0.58 4.61 -5.96
CA GLY A 267 1.93 4.95 -5.51
C GLY A 267 2.96 3.83 -5.68
N VAL A 268 2.74 2.89 -6.59
CA VAL A 268 3.50 1.64 -6.75
C VAL A 268 4.20 1.57 -8.11
N PRO A 269 5.20 2.44 -8.37
CA PRO A 269 5.88 2.46 -9.66
C PRO A 269 6.60 1.14 -9.94
N GLN A 270 6.49 0.67 -11.17
CA GLN A 270 7.09 -0.58 -11.63
C GLN A 270 8.39 -0.32 -12.39
N ARG A 271 9.24 -1.36 -12.51
CA ARG A 271 10.51 -1.27 -13.26
C ARG A 271 10.28 -1.03 -14.75
N ALA A 272 9.32 -1.77 -15.31
CA ALA A 272 8.93 -1.71 -16.71
C ALA A 272 7.42 -1.87 -16.79
N VAL A 273 6.79 -0.99 -17.57
CA VAL A 273 5.38 -1.08 -17.92
C VAL A 273 5.34 -1.10 -19.44
N THR A 274 5.23 -2.30 -20.02
CA THR A 274 5.11 -2.49 -21.47
C THR A 274 3.74 -3.05 -21.78
N ALA A 275 3.26 -2.82 -23.01
CA ALA A 275 1.96 -3.32 -23.43
C ALA A 275 1.85 -4.85 -23.25
N ASP A 276 2.91 -5.60 -23.51
CA ASP A 276 2.91 -7.06 -23.34
C ASP A 276 2.82 -7.50 -21.89
N ILE A 277 3.51 -6.80 -20.97
CA ILE A 277 3.38 -7.06 -19.53
C ILE A 277 1.95 -6.80 -19.08
N VAL A 278 1.38 -5.65 -19.46
CA VAL A 278 0.03 -5.26 -19.06
C VAL A 278 -1.00 -6.24 -19.62
N ARG A 279 -0.88 -6.63 -20.89
CA ARG A 279 -1.74 -7.67 -21.50
C ARG A 279 -1.61 -9.01 -20.79
N ALA A 280 -0.41 -9.43 -20.40
CA ALA A 280 -0.21 -10.66 -19.65
C ALA A 280 -0.96 -10.61 -18.31
N VAL A 281 -0.88 -9.49 -17.57
CA VAL A 281 -1.62 -9.27 -16.32
C VAL A 281 -3.13 -9.29 -16.53
N ILE A 282 -3.63 -8.60 -17.56
CA ILE A 282 -5.07 -8.61 -17.88
C ILE A 282 -5.53 -10.03 -18.22
N ARG A 283 -4.81 -10.76 -19.08
CA ARG A 283 -5.14 -12.15 -19.44
C ARG A 283 -5.14 -13.05 -18.22
N ALA A 284 -4.13 -12.92 -17.35
CA ALA A 284 -4.04 -13.68 -16.12
C ALA A 284 -5.26 -13.45 -15.23
N ALA A 285 -5.70 -12.19 -15.06
CA ALA A 285 -6.88 -11.87 -14.27
C ALA A 285 -8.17 -12.44 -14.88
N LEU A 286 -8.37 -12.28 -16.20
CA LEU A 286 -9.58 -12.72 -16.89
C LEU A 286 -9.73 -14.25 -16.95
N THR A 287 -8.62 -14.96 -17.17
CA THR A 287 -8.59 -16.42 -17.33
C THR A 287 -8.34 -17.16 -16.02
N ARG A 288 -7.83 -16.45 -15.01
CA ARG A 288 -7.26 -17.01 -13.78
C ARG A 288 -6.07 -17.95 -14.02
N GLU A 289 -5.39 -17.78 -15.16
CA GLU A 289 -4.18 -18.51 -15.56
C GLU A 289 -2.99 -17.54 -15.69
N PRO A 290 -2.02 -17.56 -14.76
CA PRO A 290 -0.98 -16.53 -14.69
C PRO A 290 -0.09 -16.38 -15.92
N GLY A 291 0.22 -17.48 -16.60
CA GLY A 291 1.20 -17.49 -17.69
C GLY A 291 2.50 -16.79 -17.30
N SER A 292 2.89 -15.78 -18.08
CA SER A 292 4.07 -14.94 -17.86
C SER A 292 3.81 -13.64 -17.08
N ALA A 293 2.60 -13.46 -16.52
CA ALA A 293 2.23 -12.21 -15.87
C ALA A 293 3.02 -12.00 -14.57
N PRO A 294 3.68 -10.84 -14.38
CA PRO A 294 4.34 -10.53 -13.12
C PRO A 294 3.32 -10.39 -11.99
N MET A 295 3.79 -10.53 -10.75
CA MET A 295 2.94 -10.44 -9.57
C MET A 295 3.58 -9.67 -8.42
N ASN A 296 2.91 -8.61 -7.98
CA ASN A 296 3.13 -7.84 -6.75
C ASN A 296 1.89 -6.98 -6.46
N SER A 297 1.89 -6.22 -5.36
CA SER A 297 0.78 -5.31 -4.99
C SER A 297 0.44 -4.24 -6.04
N GLY A 298 1.31 -4.00 -7.03
CA GLY A 298 1.04 -3.10 -8.16
C GLY A 298 0.26 -3.78 -9.27
N TRP A 299 0.69 -4.97 -9.70
CA TRP A 299 0.00 -5.73 -10.73
C TRP A 299 -1.37 -6.25 -10.30
N THR A 300 -1.60 -6.47 -9.00
CA THR A 300 -2.95 -6.76 -8.49
C THR A 300 -3.92 -5.60 -8.66
N LYS A 301 -3.42 -4.35 -8.74
CA LYS A 301 -4.26 -3.18 -9.07
C LYS A 301 -4.70 -3.22 -10.52
N VAL A 302 -3.75 -3.39 -11.43
CA VAL A 302 -4.05 -3.52 -12.86
C VAL A 302 -5.04 -4.66 -13.12
N ALA A 303 -4.83 -5.81 -12.47
CA ALA A 303 -5.75 -6.95 -12.51
C ALA A 303 -7.17 -6.57 -12.03
N ALA A 304 -7.28 -5.97 -10.84
CA ALA A 304 -8.56 -5.55 -10.28
C ALA A 304 -9.31 -4.58 -11.20
N PHE A 305 -8.65 -3.54 -11.73
CA PHE A 305 -9.27 -2.60 -12.68
C PHE A 305 -9.65 -3.25 -14.01
N ALA A 306 -8.88 -4.22 -14.50
CA ALA A 306 -9.21 -4.95 -15.73
C ALA A 306 -10.50 -5.78 -15.57
N THR A 307 -10.73 -6.33 -14.37
CA THR A 307 -11.87 -7.18 -14.07
C THR A 307 -13.06 -6.44 -13.46
N ALA A 308 -12.91 -5.17 -13.08
CA ALA A 308 -13.98 -4.38 -12.45
C ALA A 308 -15.28 -4.34 -13.27
N PRO A 309 -15.27 -4.25 -14.62
CA PRO A 309 -16.48 -4.35 -15.43
C PRO A 309 -17.22 -5.70 -15.34
N LEU A 310 -16.63 -6.71 -14.69
CA LEU A 310 -17.20 -8.05 -14.50
C LEU A 310 -17.79 -8.27 -13.10
N GLU A 311 -18.04 -7.20 -12.34
CA GLU A 311 -18.67 -7.24 -11.00
C GLU A 311 -19.99 -8.04 -11.03
N ASP A 312 -20.86 -7.73 -11.99
CA ASP A 312 -22.18 -8.38 -12.16
C ASP A 312 -22.10 -9.84 -12.62
N GLN A 313 -20.92 -10.28 -13.07
CA GLN A 313 -20.65 -11.66 -13.49
C GLN A 313 -19.93 -12.46 -12.40
N ASP A 314 -19.78 -11.91 -11.20
CA ASP A 314 -19.00 -12.48 -10.09
C ASP A 314 -17.55 -12.80 -10.48
N ARG A 315 -16.96 -11.99 -11.36
CA ARG A 315 -15.59 -12.20 -11.86
C ARG A 315 -14.65 -11.03 -11.62
N ALA A 316 -15.11 -9.99 -10.92
CA ALA A 316 -14.24 -8.90 -10.48
C ALA A 316 -13.24 -9.40 -9.42
N ASP A 317 -11.99 -8.97 -9.56
CA ASP A 317 -10.92 -9.17 -8.57
C ASP A 317 -10.76 -7.93 -7.69
N ALA A 318 -10.31 -8.16 -6.45
CA ALA A 318 -9.91 -7.10 -5.53
C ALA A 318 -8.40 -6.85 -5.61
N ILE A 319 -7.96 -5.65 -5.25
CA ILE A 319 -6.57 -5.29 -4.99
C ILE A 319 -6.10 -6.10 -3.79
N TRP A 320 -5.24 -7.08 -4.05
CA TRP A 320 -4.53 -7.79 -3.01
C TRP A 320 -3.21 -7.08 -2.69
N ASP A 321 -3.23 -6.19 -1.70
CA ASP A 321 -2.04 -5.52 -1.15
C ASP A 321 -1.82 -5.85 0.34
N SER A 322 -0.74 -5.33 0.92
CA SER A 322 -0.38 -5.68 2.29
C SER A 322 -1.41 -5.23 3.34
N ARG A 323 -2.19 -4.17 3.08
CA ARG A 323 -3.21 -3.66 4.03
C ARG A 323 -4.44 -4.55 4.02
N VAL A 324 -4.97 -4.85 2.84
CA VAL A 324 -6.12 -5.76 2.69
C VAL A 324 -5.77 -7.13 3.25
N SER A 325 -4.58 -7.65 2.91
CA SER A 325 -4.09 -8.93 3.45
C SER A 325 -4.00 -8.92 4.97
N TRP A 326 -3.44 -7.87 5.56
CA TRP A 326 -3.32 -7.77 7.02
C TRP A 326 -4.66 -7.71 7.73
N SER A 327 -5.60 -6.91 7.21
CA SER A 327 -6.95 -6.77 7.75
C SER A 327 -7.70 -8.10 7.83
N LEU A 328 -7.59 -8.93 6.78
CA LEU A 328 -8.19 -10.26 6.75
C LEU A 328 -7.44 -11.26 7.62
N VAL A 329 -6.12 -11.37 7.46
CA VAL A 329 -5.29 -12.36 8.14
C VAL A 329 -5.37 -12.21 9.67
N ARG A 330 -5.32 -10.99 10.21
CA ARG A 330 -5.39 -10.77 11.67
C ARG A 330 -6.73 -11.22 12.27
N ARG A 331 -7.83 -11.00 11.54
CA ARG A 331 -9.17 -11.37 12.00
C ARG A 331 -9.45 -12.84 11.82
N ALA A 332 -9.01 -13.40 10.70
CA ALA A 332 -9.07 -14.83 10.46
C ALA A 332 -8.30 -15.60 11.54
N ASP A 333 -7.10 -15.15 11.90
CA ASP A 333 -6.31 -15.73 12.99
C ASP A 333 -7.05 -15.69 14.34
N GLY A 334 -7.66 -14.54 14.67
CA GLY A 334 -8.49 -14.40 15.86
C GLY A 334 -9.70 -15.32 15.88
N ILE A 335 -10.42 -15.44 14.76
CA ILE A 335 -11.60 -16.27 14.58
C ILE A 335 -11.25 -17.76 14.68
N PHE A 336 -10.19 -18.22 14.00
CA PHE A 336 -9.72 -19.60 14.06
C PHE A 336 -9.24 -19.97 15.47
N SER A 337 -8.45 -19.10 16.09
CA SER A 337 -7.98 -19.28 17.47
C SER A 337 -9.14 -19.38 18.47
N ALA A 338 -10.16 -18.52 18.34
CA ALA A 338 -11.37 -18.57 19.18
C ALA A 338 -12.20 -19.83 18.96
N ALA A 339 -12.18 -20.40 17.75
CA ALA A 339 -12.84 -21.66 17.42
C ALA A 339 -12.02 -22.91 17.76
N GLY A 340 -10.83 -22.77 18.36
CA GLY A 340 -9.94 -23.88 18.68
C GLY A 340 -9.25 -24.52 17.46
N ILE A 341 -9.23 -23.83 16.33
CA ILE A 341 -8.57 -24.27 15.09
C ILE A 341 -7.11 -23.82 15.12
N SER A 342 -6.18 -24.78 15.23
CA SER A 342 -4.73 -24.52 15.32
C SER A 342 -3.99 -24.58 13.99
N ALA A 343 -4.60 -25.18 12.96
CA ALA A 343 -4.08 -25.25 11.60
C ALA A 343 -5.05 -24.58 10.63
N LEU A 344 -4.52 -23.79 9.69
CA LEU A 344 -5.34 -23.10 8.70
C LEU A 344 -6.10 -24.12 7.83
N PRO A 345 -7.41 -23.94 7.62
CA PRO A 345 -8.17 -24.80 6.72
C PRO A 345 -7.64 -24.74 5.27
N ASP A 346 -7.74 -25.84 4.53
CA ASP A 346 -7.23 -25.96 3.15
C ASP A 346 -7.79 -24.89 2.21
N TRP A 347 -9.05 -24.49 2.39
CA TRP A 347 -9.71 -23.45 1.59
C TRP A 347 -9.25 -22.02 1.94
N PHE A 348 -8.51 -21.84 3.05
CA PHE A 348 -7.92 -20.55 3.45
C PHE A 348 -6.40 -20.48 3.18
N TRP A 349 -5.75 -21.64 3.14
CA TRP A 349 -4.30 -21.76 2.94
C TRP A 349 -3.75 -20.96 1.74
N PRO A 350 -4.41 -20.91 0.56
CA PRO A 350 -3.87 -20.22 -0.60
C PRO A 350 -3.74 -18.69 -0.44
N ILE A 351 -4.53 -18.05 0.44
CA ILE A 351 -4.59 -16.58 0.62
C ILE A 351 -3.24 -16.04 1.10
N GLY A 352 -2.71 -16.64 2.17
CA GLY A 352 -1.46 -16.26 2.79
C GLY A 352 -1.38 -14.80 3.27
N LYS A 353 -0.23 -14.45 3.84
CA LYS A 353 0.12 -13.09 4.27
C LYS A 353 0.93 -12.39 3.19
N VAL A 354 0.61 -11.13 2.93
CA VAL A 354 1.47 -10.22 2.17
C VAL A 354 2.30 -9.39 3.17
N PRO A 355 3.65 -9.53 3.18
CA PRO A 355 4.50 -8.64 3.95
C PRO A 355 4.40 -7.23 3.35
N GLY A 356 4.69 -6.19 4.13
CA GLY A 356 4.63 -4.83 3.63
C GLY A 356 4.70 -3.79 4.73
N ARG A 357 4.72 -2.52 4.33
CA ARG A 357 4.87 -1.34 5.20
C ARG A 357 3.55 -0.98 5.89
N GLY A 358 2.98 -1.97 6.53
CA GLY A 358 2.30 -1.77 7.78
C GLY A 358 3.14 -1.17 8.90
N GLY A 359 4.03 -0.21 8.60
CA GLY A 359 4.90 0.47 9.54
C GLY A 359 4.23 1.61 10.28
N THR A 360 2.93 1.79 10.06
CA THR A 360 2.01 2.41 11.01
C THR A 360 1.15 1.38 11.73
N ARG A 361 1.27 0.06 11.49
CA ARG A 361 0.36 -0.91 12.11
C ARG A 361 0.56 -0.93 13.61
N TRP A 362 -0.53 -0.65 14.32
CA TRP A 362 -0.62 -0.64 15.78
C TRP A 362 -1.16 -1.97 16.33
N SER A 363 -0.99 -3.08 15.61
CA SER A 363 -1.68 -4.34 15.90
C SER A 363 -0.77 -5.49 16.31
N GLN A 364 -1.34 -6.39 17.10
CA GLN A 364 -0.67 -7.54 17.69
C GLN A 364 -0.19 -8.56 16.63
N PRO A 365 0.86 -9.33 16.91
CA PRO A 365 1.28 -10.44 16.06
C PRO A 365 0.16 -11.48 15.93
N VAL A 366 0.07 -12.10 14.75
CA VAL A 366 -0.76 -13.29 14.52
C VAL A 366 -0.22 -14.47 15.34
N GLN A 367 -1.12 -15.31 15.84
CA GLN A 367 -0.78 -16.47 16.68
C GLN A 367 -0.38 -17.68 15.85
N SER A 368 -1.01 -17.87 14.69
CA SER A 368 -0.80 -19.04 13.83
C SER A 368 0.32 -18.81 12.81
N PHE A 369 0.84 -19.88 12.23
CA PHE A 369 1.69 -19.79 11.04
C PHE A 369 0.84 -19.46 9.81
N TRP A 370 1.30 -18.48 9.02
CA TRP A 370 0.65 -18.04 7.80
C TRP A 370 1.59 -18.20 6.60
N PRO A 371 1.17 -18.87 5.51
CA PRO A 371 2.01 -18.99 4.32
C PRO A 371 2.23 -17.61 3.67
N ASN A 372 3.32 -17.46 2.94
CA ASN A 372 3.55 -16.23 2.17
C ASN A 372 2.63 -16.20 0.94
N GLY A 373 1.75 -15.21 0.86
CA GLY A 373 0.85 -14.96 -0.26
C GLY A 373 1.40 -13.95 -1.28
N TYR A 374 2.49 -13.25 -0.96
CA TYR A 374 3.06 -12.23 -1.84
C TYR A 374 3.75 -12.82 -3.06
N GLY A 375 3.61 -12.16 -4.21
CA GLY A 375 4.16 -12.63 -5.48
C GLY A 375 3.40 -13.82 -6.08
N ARG A 376 2.21 -14.17 -5.58
CA ARG A 376 1.46 -15.36 -6.02
C ARG A 376 0.07 -15.01 -6.55
N TRP A 377 -0.20 -15.40 -7.79
CA TRP A 377 -1.54 -15.30 -8.39
C TRP A 377 -2.57 -16.16 -7.70
N SER A 378 -2.21 -17.36 -7.24
CA SER A 378 -3.11 -18.21 -6.47
C SER A 378 -3.63 -17.53 -5.19
N ALA A 379 -2.78 -16.73 -4.54
CA ALA A 379 -3.17 -15.94 -3.37
C ALA A 379 -4.12 -14.81 -3.73
N HIS A 380 -3.83 -14.06 -4.79
CA HIS A 380 -4.69 -12.99 -5.31
C HIS A 380 -6.08 -13.53 -5.67
N PHE A 381 -6.14 -14.63 -6.41
CA PHE A 381 -7.39 -15.30 -6.80
C PHE A 381 -8.19 -15.81 -5.61
N ALA A 382 -7.55 -16.49 -4.66
CA ALA A 382 -8.23 -16.97 -3.46
C ALA A 382 -8.73 -15.81 -2.57
N ALA A 383 -7.97 -14.73 -2.49
CA ALA A 383 -8.37 -13.53 -1.77
C ALA A 383 -9.58 -12.84 -2.44
N ALA A 384 -9.57 -12.71 -3.77
CA ALA A 384 -10.72 -12.20 -4.52
C ALA A 384 -11.98 -13.03 -4.25
N ASP A 385 -11.88 -14.37 -4.24
CA ASP A 385 -13.01 -15.25 -3.93
C ASP A 385 -13.52 -15.07 -2.50
N LEU A 386 -12.63 -14.81 -1.53
CA LEU A 386 -13.04 -14.52 -0.16
C LEU A 386 -13.73 -13.16 -0.06
N ILE A 387 -13.20 -12.12 -0.71
CA ILE A 387 -13.78 -10.78 -0.69
C ILE A 387 -15.15 -10.75 -1.39
N ARG A 388 -15.33 -11.51 -2.47
CA ARG A 388 -16.65 -11.74 -3.09
C ARG A 388 -17.62 -12.40 -2.11
N ALA A 389 -17.19 -13.44 -1.39
CA ALA A 389 -18.05 -14.06 -0.37
C ALA A 389 -18.46 -13.09 0.76
N ILE A 390 -17.56 -12.17 1.16
CA ILE A 390 -17.87 -11.11 2.13
C ILE A 390 -18.92 -10.14 1.56
N ARG A 391 -18.73 -9.68 0.32
CA ARG A 391 -19.69 -8.84 -0.41
C ARG A 391 -21.08 -9.49 -0.46
N ASP A 392 -21.13 -10.77 -0.81
CA ASP A 392 -22.38 -11.52 -0.94
C ASP A 392 -23.08 -11.69 0.40
N GLU A 393 -22.35 -11.95 1.47
CA GLU A 393 -22.90 -12.01 2.84
C GLU A 393 -23.47 -10.64 3.26
N LEU A 394 -22.77 -9.53 2.98
CA LEU A 394 -23.25 -8.18 3.29
C LEU A 394 -24.55 -7.84 2.55
N ASN A 395 -24.59 -8.14 1.25
CA ASN A 395 -25.78 -7.94 0.42
C ASN A 395 -26.94 -8.86 0.86
N GLY A 396 -26.64 -10.08 1.32
CA GLY A 396 -27.63 -11.02 1.85
C GLY A 396 -28.13 -10.68 3.26
N SER A 397 -27.34 -9.97 4.08
CA SER A 397 -27.70 -9.62 5.45
C SER A 397 -28.45 -8.27 5.58
N GLY A 398 -28.71 -7.59 4.47
CA GLY A 398 -29.40 -6.28 4.47
C GLY A 398 -28.57 -5.11 4.96
N VAL A 399 -27.24 -5.26 5.04
CA VAL A 399 -26.34 -4.15 5.41
C VAL A 399 -26.15 -3.27 4.19
N ALA A 400 -26.64 -2.04 4.23
CA ALA A 400 -26.52 -1.08 3.12
C ALA A 400 -25.08 -0.57 2.96
N ALA A 401 -24.55 -0.58 1.73
CA ALA A 401 -23.44 0.29 1.37
C ALA A 401 -24.01 1.67 1.02
N HIS A 402 -23.22 2.73 1.25
CA HIS A 402 -23.55 4.06 0.74
C HIS A 402 -22.48 4.47 -0.28
N ASP A 403 -22.93 5.02 -1.40
CA ASP A 403 -22.03 5.61 -2.38
C ASP A 403 -21.53 6.99 -1.91
N ALA A 404 -20.75 7.62 -2.76
CA ALA A 404 -20.20 8.96 -2.55
C ALA A 404 -21.26 10.04 -2.25
N SER A 405 -22.47 9.89 -2.81
CA SER A 405 -23.59 10.82 -2.61
C SER A 405 -24.37 10.54 -1.32
N GLY A 406 -24.03 9.48 -0.61
CA GLY A 406 -24.79 8.97 0.54
C GLY A 406 -26.00 8.13 0.14
N SER A 407 -26.17 7.82 -1.15
CA SER A 407 -27.26 6.98 -1.63
C SER A 407 -26.99 5.52 -1.32
N GLN A 408 -28.04 4.80 -0.94
CA GLN A 408 -27.95 3.37 -0.65
C GLN A 408 -27.69 2.60 -1.95
N VAL A 409 -26.64 1.79 -1.94
CA VAL A 409 -26.23 0.92 -3.05
C VAL A 409 -25.89 -0.48 -2.53
N ALA A 410 -25.83 -1.46 -3.43
CA ALA A 410 -25.30 -2.78 -3.10
C ALA A 410 -23.79 -2.70 -2.84
N TRP A 411 -23.28 -3.57 -1.98
CA TRP A 411 -21.84 -3.74 -1.81
C TRP A 411 -21.24 -4.27 -3.11
N SER A 412 -20.19 -3.61 -3.58
CA SER A 412 -19.29 -4.11 -4.62
C SER A 412 -18.01 -4.69 -4.01
N ILE A 413 -17.26 -5.47 -4.78
CA ILE A 413 -15.96 -5.97 -4.34
C ILE A 413 -15.01 -4.83 -3.94
N ARG A 414 -15.08 -3.71 -4.68
CA ARG A 414 -14.28 -2.49 -4.43
C ARG A 414 -14.65 -1.83 -3.10
N ALA A 415 -15.94 -1.75 -2.77
CA ALA A 415 -16.38 -1.16 -1.51
C ALA A 415 -15.92 -1.99 -0.30
N VAL A 416 -15.98 -3.33 -0.40
CA VAL A 416 -15.45 -4.23 0.63
C VAL A 416 -13.94 -4.07 0.76
N GLU A 417 -13.22 -4.05 -0.36
CA GLU A 417 -11.77 -3.83 -0.40
C GLU A 417 -11.37 -2.49 0.26
N MET A 418 -12.09 -1.40 -0.01
CA MET A 418 -11.83 -0.08 0.60
C MET A 418 -11.91 -0.13 2.14
N VAL A 419 -12.89 -0.83 2.69
CA VAL A 419 -12.99 -1.05 4.15
C VAL A 419 -11.80 -1.84 4.65
N LEU A 420 -11.50 -2.97 4.01
CA LEU A 420 -10.39 -3.85 4.41
C LEU A 420 -9.03 -3.16 4.31
N PHE A 421 -8.85 -2.28 3.32
CA PHE A 421 -7.67 -1.47 3.12
C PHE A 421 -7.45 -0.50 4.29
N MET A 422 -8.49 0.22 4.71
CA MET A 422 -8.41 1.18 5.82
C MET A 422 -8.16 0.47 7.15
N ASP A 423 -8.75 -0.70 7.33
CA ASP A 423 -8.55 -1.56 8.49
C ASP A 423 -7.14 -2.15 8.62
N GLY A 424 -6.35 -2.10 7.54
CA GLY A 424 -5.00 -2.63 7.47
C GLY A 424 -3.90 -1.68 7.95
N TYR A 425 -4.26 -0.47 8.39
CA TYR A 425 -3.34 0.62 8.77
C TYR A 425 -2.65 0.48 10.13
#